data_AF-A0A2E2YKT4-F1
#
_entry.id   AF-A0A2E2YKT4-F1
#
_cell.length_a   1.000
_cell.length_b   1.000
_cell.length_c   1.000
_cell.angle_alpha   90.00
_cell.angle_beta   90.00
_cell.angle_gamma   90.00
#
_symmetry.space_group_name_H-M   'P 1'
#
loop_
_entity.id
_entity.type
_entity.pdbx_description
1 polymer ?
#
loop_
_entity_poly.entity_id
_entity_poly.type
_entity_poly.pdbx_seq_one_letter_code
_entity_poly.pdbx_strand_id
1 'polypeptide(L)' 'MPSLIELEEIIENALGENEQLSKKDINKMIETDGGHLATALRSLIQKNRIISGSDGSTRVYRLNS' A
#
# COMPACT_ATOMS: atom_id res chain seq x y z
N MET A 1 -0.74 1.93 17.64
CA MET A 1 -0.25 2.18 16.27
C MET A 1 0.36 0.87 15.80
N PRO A 2 -0.11 0.29 14.67
CA PRO A 2 0.48 -0.93 14.13
C PRO A 2 1.95 -0.70 13.80
N SER A 3 2.75 -1.74 14.00
CA SER A 3 4.15 -1.81 13.58
C SER A 3 4.28 -1.73 12.06
N LEU A 4 5.51 -1.52 11.57
CA LEU A 4 5.77 -1.49 10.13
C LEU A 4 5.37 -2.82 9.47
N ILE A 5 5.69 -3.96 10.09
CA ILE A 5 5.39 -5.28 9.54
C ILE A 5 3.88 -5.51 9.48
N GLU A 6 3.15 -5.16 10.55
CA GLU A 6 1.69 -5.25 10.55
C GLU A 6 1.07 -4.36 9.45
N LEU A 7 1.60 -3.15 9.25
CA LEU A 7 1.13 -2.28 8.15
C LEU A 7 1.42 -2.87 6.78
N GLU A 8 2.58 -3.49 6.59
CA GLU A 8 2.93 -4.18 5.34
C GLU A 8 1.93 -5.30 5.04
N GLU A 9 1.66 -6.17 6.02
CA GLU A 9 0.71 -7.28 5.88
C GLU A 9 -0.71 -6.78 5.57
N ILE A 10 -1.18 -5.75 6.27
CA ILE A 10 -2.50 -5.16 6.03
C ILE A 10 -2.59 -4.60 4.60
N ILE A 11 -1.55 -3.91 4.12
CA ILE A 11 -1.52 -3.36 2.76
C ILE A 11 -1.52 -4.49 1.72
N GLU A 12 -0.71 -5.54 1.92
CA GLU A 12 -0.67 -6.68 1.01
C GLU A 12 -2.03 -7.40 0.94
N ASN A 13 -2.69 -7.60 2.08
CA ASN A 13 -4.04 -8.17 2.11
C ASN A 13 -5.06 -7.29 1.37
N ALA A 14 -5.04 -5.97 1.61
CA ALA A 14 -5.93 -5.03 0.92
C ALA A 14 -5.70 -5.03 -0.61
N LEU A 15 -4.46 -5.15 -1.06
CA LEU A 15 -4.10 -5.27 -2.47
C LEU A 15 -4.34 -6.68 -3.05
N GLY A 16 -4.50 -7.70 -2.22
CA GLY A 16 -4.91 -9.04 -2.67
C GLY A 16 -6.40 -9.12 -2.98
N GLU A 17 -7.22 -8.37 -2.23
CA GLU A 17 -8.67 -8.27 -2.44
C GLU A 17 -9.05 -7.31 -3.58
N ASN A 18 -8.14 -6.42 -3.99
CA ASN A 18 -8.38 -5.37 -4.97
C ASN A 18 -7.29 -5.36 -6.04
N GLU A 19 -7.64 -5.24 -7.33
CA GLU A 19 -6.65 -5.27 -8.42
C GLU A 19 -5.58 -4.16 -8.31
N GLN A 20 -5.98 -2.96 -7.90
CA GLN A 20 -5.10 -1.84 -7.61
C GLN A 20 -5.76 -0.84 -6.64
N LEU A 21 -4.98 -0.18 -5.79
CA LEU A 21 -5.47 0.84 -4.87
C LEU A 21 -4.57 2.09 -4.86
N SER A 22 -5.17 3.28 -4.70
CA SER A 22 -4.38 4.49 -4.46
C SER A 22 -3.94 4.59 -3.00
N LYS A 23 -2.91 5.42 -2.72
CA LYS A 23 -2.52 5.71 -1.32
C LYS A 23 -3.70 6.22 -0.49
N LYS A 24 -4.61 7.00 -1.10
CA LYS A 24 -5.78 7.56 -0.42
C LYS A 24 -6.77 6.47 -0.02
N ASP A 25 -6.98 5.50 -0.89
CA ASP A 25 -7.93 4.39 -0.63
C ASP A 25 -7.38 3.48 0.47
N ILE A 26 -6.09 3.14 0.40
CA ILE A 26 -5.40 2.39 1.45
C ILE A 26 -5.47 3.13 2.79
N ASN A 27 -5.28 4.46 2.80
CA ASN A 27 -5.37 5.24 4.03
C ASN A 27 -6.77 5.24 4.66
N LYS A 28 -7.83 5.20 3.84
CA LYS A 28 -9.22 5.10 4.31
C LYS A 28 -9.53 3.72 4.92
N MET A 29 -8.90 2.67 4.41
CA MET A 29 -9.12 1.30 4.91
C MET A 29 -8.41 1.07 6.25
N ILE A 30 -7.21 1.61 6.41
CA ILE A 30 -6.33 1.32 7.56
C ILE A 30 -6.45 2.38 8.66
N GLU A 31 -7.01 3.56 8.36
CA GLU A 31 -7.12 4.71 9.27
C GLU A 31 -5.80 5.05 9.99
N THR A 32 -4.69 5.00 9.26
CA THR A 32 -3.34 5.25 9.80
C THR A 32 -2.84 6.66 9.47
N ASP A 33 -1.74 7.06 10.11
CA ASP A 33 -1.02 8.27 9.77
C ASP A 33 -0.37 8.17 8.38
N GLY A 34 -0.49 9.24 7.60
CA GLY A 34 -0.03 9.26 6.21
C GLY A 34 1.49 9.08 6.02
N GLY A 35 2.28 9.36 7.06
CA GLY A 35 3.72 9.12 7.11
C GLY A 35 4.06 7.64 7.26
N HIS A 36 3.43 6.95 8.22
CA HIS A 36 3.63 5.51 8.41
C HIS A 36 3.22 4.70 7.17
N LEU A 37 2.10 5.06 6.55
CA LEU A 37 1.66 4.44 5.30
C LEU A 37 2.69 4.63 4.17
N ALA A 38 3.30 5.82 4.06
CA ALA A 38 4.32 6.07 3.03
C ALA A 38 5.55 5.19 3.22
N THR A 39 5.97 4.99 4.48
CA THR A 39 7.09 4.12 4.83
C THR A 39 6.80 2.67 4.50
N ALA A 40 5.61 2.16 4.86
CA ALA A 40 5.20 0.79 4.55
C ALA A 40 5.14 0.53 3.03
N LEU A 41 4.51 1.42 2.26
CA LEU A 41 4.46 1.30 0.79
C LEU A 41 5.86 1.30 0.16
N ARG A 42 6.76 2.16 0.64
CA ARG A 42 8.15 2.19 0.16
C ARG A 42 8.89 0.89 0.48
N SER A 43 8.71 0.35 1.67
CA SER A 43 9.32 -0.91 2.10
C SER A 43 8.83 -2.08 1.23
N LEU A 44 7.52 -2.18 0.98
CA LEU A 44 6.96 -3.21 0.11
C LEU A 44 7.47 -3.14 -1.34
N ILE A 45 7.65 -1.93 -1.88
CA ILE A 45 8.26 -1.73 -3.21
C ILE A 45 9.72 -2.20 -3.21
N GLN A 46 10.50 -1.86 -2.18
CA GLN A 46 11.90 -2.29 -2.06
C GLN A 46 12.02 -3.82 -1.92
N LYS A 47 11.07 -4.45 -1.23
CA LYS A 47 10.96 -5.91 -1.10
C LYS A 47 10.41 -6.58 -2.37
N ASN A 48 10.09 -5.81 -3.41
CA ASN A 48 9.51 -6.29 -4.66
C ASN A 48 8.19 -7.07 -4.46
N ARG A 49 7.42 -6.72 -3.42
CA ARG A 49 6.14 -7.37 -3.08
C ARG A 49 4.95 -6.68 -3.74
N ILE A 50 5.09 -5.37 -3.94
CA ILE A 50 4.13 -4.54 -4.66
C ILE A 50 4.86 -3.73 -5.71
N ILE A 51 4.11 -3.28 -6.72
CA ILE A 51 4.57 -2.33 -7.71
C ILE A 51 3.66 -1.11 -7.73
N SER A 52 4.24 0.05 -8.03
CA SER A 52 3.49 1.29 -8.21
C SER A 52 3.29 1.58 -9.70
N GLY A 53 2.07 1.95 -10.07
CA GLY A 53 1.71 2.47 -11.38
C GLY A 53 1.01 3.83 -11.28
N SER A 54 0.38 4.22 -12.37
CA SER A 54 -0.45 5.41 -12.45
C SER A 54 -1.78 5.07 -13.10
N ASP A 55 -2.86 5.53 -12.49
CA ASP A 55 -4.20 5.55 -13.07
C ASP A 55 -4.59 7.02 -13.29
N GLY A 56 -4.44 7.48 -14.53
CA GLY A 56 -4.49 8.89 -14.89
C GLY A 56 -3.42 9.70 -14.13
N SER A 57 -3.85 10.66 -13.32
CA SER A 57 -2.96 11.49 -12.48
C SER A 57 -2.67 10.89 -11.09
N THR A 58 -3.26 9.73 -10.76
CA THR A 58 -3.20 9.15 -9.41
C THR A 58 -2.20 8.01 -9.38
N ARG A 59 -1.29 8.01 -8.41
CA ARG A 59 -0.42 6.85 -8.16
C ARG A 59 -1.24 5.73 -7.52
N VAL A 60 -1.17 4.54 -8.13
CA VAL A 60 -1.81 3.32 -7.66
C VAL A 60 -0.77 2.25 -7.36
N TYR A 61 -1.12 1.31 -6.50
CA TYR A 61 -0.29 0.20 -6.07
C TYR A 61 -1.02 -1.10 -6.34
N ARG A 62 -0.29 -2.15 -6.71
CA ARG A 62 -0.82 -3.51 -6.92
C ARG A 62 0.20 -4.54 -6.49
N LEU A 63 -0.24 -5.75 -6.17
CA LEU A 63 0.66 -6.86 -5.87
C LEU A 63 1.60 -7.13 -7.05
N ASN A 64 2.83 -7.51 -6.73
CA ASN A 64 3.80 -7.97 -7.70
C ASN A 64 3.68 -9.50 -7.85
N SER A 65 2.79 -9.92 -8.76
CA SER A 65 2.50 -11.32 -9.09
C SER A 65 3.46 -11.88 -10.13
#